data_AF-A0A0K6HYZ1-F1
#
_entry.id   AF-A0A0K6HYZ1-F1
#
_cell.length_a   1.000
_cell.length_b   1.000
_cell.length_c   1.000
_cell.angle_alpha   90.00
_cell.angle_beta   90.00
_cell.angle_gamma   90.00
#
_symmetry.space_group_name_H-M   'P 1'
#
loop_
_entity.id
_entity.type
_entity.pdbx_description
1 polymer ?
#
loop_
_entity_poly.entity_id
_entity_poly.type
_entity_poly.pdbx_seq_one_letter_code
_entity_poly.pdbx_strand_id
1 'polypeptide(L)'
;MSHVVFPSSEPCTVRRLLIGLLGLGLALALSGCASLLPRGVAQTSKPWANFNQAHAAFERIQPFVTTTAELREQGLDPLVTPNITILNYADIVRRLLPPSGNDFALDPGIRACMQAQTACRGFEIEQRHIDRKRVGNFWLDFLDFRRETTTTGWRFNMLLLVVNDRVVYKLWGGQPDISEVEVTRNPLGPLQGFGQSVLGRY
;
A
#
# COMPACT_ATOMS: atom_id res chain seq x y z
N MET A 1 -88.98 28.30 -7.89
CA MET A 1 -87.56 28.70 -7.96
C MET A 1 -86.87 28.23 -6.69
N SER A 2 -86.19 27.08 -6.75
CA SER A 2 -85.32 26.59 -5.68
C SER A 2 -84.17 25.87 -6.35
N HIS A 3 -83.02 26.53 -6.47
CA HIS A 3 -81.82 25.96 -7.06
C HIS A 3 -81.15 25.06 -6.02
N VAL A 4 -80.86 23.83 -6.44
CA VAL A 4 -80.00 22.88 -5.74
C VAL A 4 -78.55 23.32 -5.93
N VAL A 5 -77.81 23.47 -4.83
CA VAL A 5 -76.36 23.71 -4.83
C VAL A 5 -75.66 22.43 -4.39
N PHE A 6 -74.89 21.82 -5.31
CA PHE A 6 -73.90 20.80 -5.00
C PHE A 6 -72.59 21.47 -4.59
N PRO A 7 -71.91 21.06 -3.50
CA PRO A 7 -70.55 21.48 -3.23
C PRO A 7 -69.56 20.66 -4.07
N SER A 8 -68.75 21.36 -4.86
CA SER A 8 -67.62 20.83 -5.62
C SER A 8 -66.50 20.37 -4.67
N SER A 9 -66.07 19.12 -4.82
CA SER A 9 -64.93 18.52 -4.12
C SER A 9 -63.59 19.17 -4.52
N GLU A 10 -62.85 19.68 -3.54
CA GLU A 10 -61.60 20.42 -3.74
C GLU A 10 -60.38 19.51 -4.02
N PRO A 11 -59.48 19.87 -4.97
CA PRO A 11 -58.24 19.15 -5.31
C PRO A 11 -57.09 19.33 -4.30
N CYS A 12 -57.37 19.83 -3.10
CA CYS A 12 -56.35 20.35 -2.17
C CYS A 12 -55.60 19.26 -1.39
N THR A 13 -56.23 18.09 -1.18
CA THR A 13 -55.70 16.97 -0.39
C THR A 13 -54.63 16.16 -1.13
N VAL A 14 -54.81 15.96 -2.45
CA VAL A 14 -53.88 15.18 -3.30
C VAL A 14 -52.54 15.90 -3.45
N ARG A 15 -52.56 17.24 -3.54
CA ARG A 15 -51.34 18.07 -3.64
C ARG A 15 -50.49 18.03 -2.37
N ARG A 16 -51.11 17.99 -1.18
CA ARG A 16 -50.40 17.86 0.10
C ARG A 16 -49.74 16.48 0.26
N LEU A 17 -50.41 15.42 -0.20
CA LEU A 17 -49.90 14.05 -0.18
C LEU A 17 -48.72 13.86 -1.14
N LEU A 18 -48.79 14.44 -2.35
CA LEU A 18 -47.69 14.45 -3.32
C LEU A 18 -46.46 15.21 -2.82
N ILE A 19 -46.65 16.37 -2.16
CA ILE A 19 -45.55 17.15 -1.56
C ILE A 19 -44.90 16.37 -0.41
N GLY A 20 -45.70 15.68 0.42
CA GLY A 20 -45.20 14.82 1.50
C GLY A 20 -44.37 13.64 1.00
N LEU A 21 -44.85 12.96 -0.06
CA LEU A 21 -44.12 11.86 -0.72
C LEU A 21 -42.82 12.34 -1.39
N LEU A 22 -42.82 13.52 -2.02
CA LEU A 22 -41.63 14.12 -2.62
C LEU A 22 -40.58 14.49 -1.55
N GLY A 23 -41.03 15.04 -0.42
CA GLY A 23 -40.15 15.38 0.71
C GLY A 23 -39.52 14.14 1.36
N LEU A 24 -40.28 13.05 1.51
CA LEU A 24 -39.78 11.79 2.06
C LEU A 24 -38.78 11.12 1.10
N GLY A 25 -39.07 11.13 -0.21
CA GLY A 25 -38.14 10.63 -1.23
C GLY A 25 -36.82 11.39 -1.26
N LEU A 26 -36.86 12.71 -1.10
CA LEU A 26 -35.66 13.55 -1.01
C LEU A 26 -34.85 13.24 0.26
N ALA A 27 -35.51 13.08 1.42
CA ALA A 27 -34.83 12.73 2.67
C ALA A 27 -34.14 11.36 2.61
N LEU A 28 -34.75 10.37 1.95
CA LEU A 28 -34.15 9.05 1.71
C LEU A 28 -32.95 9.14 0.76
N ALA A 29 -33.02 9.97 -0.29
CA ALA A 29 -31.91 10.16 -1.24
C ALA A 29 -30.66 10.82 -0.62
N LEU A 30 -30.82 11.70 0.37
CA LEU A 30 -29.71 12.37 1.06
C LEU A 30 -29.01 11.49 2.12
N SER A 31 -29.60 10.38 2.55
CA SER A 31 -29.02 9.51 3.60
C SER A 31 -27.93 8.54 3.10
N GLY A 32 -27.70 8.45 1.78
CA GLY A 32 -26.78 7.47 1.17
C GLY A 32 -25.29 7.87 1.10
N CYS A 33 -24.92 9.12 1.39
CA CYS A 33 -23.57 9.62 1.06
C CYS A 33 -22.47 9.31 2.09
N ALA A 34 -22.79 8.80 3.29
CA ALA A 34 -21.78 8.53 4.33
C ALA A 34 -20.93 7.27 4.07
N SER A 35 -21.35 6.39 3.15
CA SER A 35 -20.68 5.10 2.88
C SER A 35 -19.59 5.16 1.80
N LEU A 36 -19.35 6.32 1.17
CA LEU A 36 -18.47 6.42 -0.01
C LEU A 36 -17.03 6.83 0.30
N LEU A 37 -16.52 6.52 1.50
CA LEU A 37 -15.12 6.80 1.84
C LEU A 37 -14.21 5.80 1.11
N PRO A 38 -13.28 6.27 0.25
CA PRO A 38 -12.40 5.40 -0.49
C PRO A 38 -11.42 4.71 0.46
N ARG A 39 -11.32 3.38 0.33
CA ARG A 39 -10.31 2.56 0.99
C ARG A 39 -9.24 2.20 -0.03
N GLY A 40 -7.99 2.32 0.36
CA GLY A 40 -6.86 1.99 -0.50
C GLY A 40 -6.07 0.82 0.09
N VAL A 41 -5.88 -0.25 -0.67
CA VAL A 41 -5.00 -1.35 -0.29
C VAL A 41 -3.83 -1.39 -1.27
N ALA A 42 -2.61 -1.30 -0.74
CA ALA A 42 -1.39 -1.47 -1.53
C ALA A 42 -0.71 -2.77 -1.09
N GLN A 43 -0.75 -3.77 -1.98
CA GLN A 43 -0.12 -5.08 -1.77
C GLN A 43 0.85 -5.35 -2.93
N THR A 44 2.08 -5.73 -2.59
CA THR A 44 2.98 -6.36 -3.56
C THR A 44 2.52 -7.79 -3.82
N SER A 45 2.64 -8.29 -5.06
CA SER A 45 2.27 -9.68 -5.40
C SER A 45 2.98 -10.65 -4.46
N LYS A 46 2.22 -11.55 -3.84
CA LYS A 46 2.62 -12.24 -2.61
C LYS A 46 3.31 -13.57 -2.91
N PRO A 47 4.44 -13.83 -2.25
CA PRO A 47 4.76 -15.16 -1.73
C PRO A 47 4.20 -15.39 -0.32
N TRP A 48 4.17 -14.39 0.57
CA TRP A 48 3.74 -14.58 1.98
C TRP A 48 2.48 -13.84 2.38
N ALA A 49 1.68 -14.41 3.29
CA ALA A 49 0.45 -13.79 3.77
C ALA A 49 0.70 -12.71 4.85
N ASN A 50 1.73 -12.90 5.68
CA ASN A 50 2.06 -12.05 6.81
C ASN A 50 3.58 -12.01 7.08
N PHE A 51 4.00 -11.08 7.93
CA PHE A 51 5.40 -10.90 8.31
C PHE A 51 6.03 -12.17 8.89
N ASN A 52 5.33 -12.89 9.77
CA ASN A 52 5.86 -14.09 10.43
C ASN A 52 6.16 -15.22 9.43
N GLN A 53 5.33 -15.37 8.39
CA GLN A 53 5.61 -16.33 7.32
C GLN A 53 6.86 -15.96 6.52
N ALA A 54 7.04 -14.67 6.22
CA ALA A 54 8.24 -14.18 5.54
C ALA A 54 9.50 -14.41 6.38
N HIS A 55 9.44 -14.08 7.67
CA HIS A 55 10.53 -14.33 8.62
C HIS A 55 10.83 -15.84 8.75
N ALA A 56 9.80 -16.69 8.84
CA ALA A 56 9.98 -18.13 8.90
C ALA A 56 10.61 -18.70 7.60
N ALA A 57 10.32 -18.13 6.43
CA ALA A 57 11.00 -18.49 5.19
C ALA A 57 12.48 -18.11 5.24
N PHE A 58 12.80 -16.90 5.71
CA PHE A 58 14.18 -16.46 5.92
C PHE A 58 14.96 -17.39 6.86
N GLU A 59 14.35 -17.83 7.97
CA GLU A 59 15.00 -18.72 8.94
C GLU A 59 15.39 -20.08 8.36
N ARG A 60 14.61 -20.61 7.42
CA ARG A 60 14.90 -21.91 6.76
C ARG A 60 16.13 -21.86 5.85
N ILE A 61 16.49 -20.70 5.34
CA ILE A 61 17.62 -20.53 4.42
C ILE A 61 18.92 -20.58 5.22
N GLN A 62 19.81 -21.50 4.88
CA GLN A 62 21.10 -21.66 5.54
C GLN A 62 22.24 -21.24 4.59
N PRO A 63 23.03 -20.20 4.93
CA PRO A 63 24.21 -19.84 4.16
C PRO A 63 25.16 -21.03 4.01
N PHE A 64 25.79 -21.13 2.86
CA PHE A 64 26.67 -22.22 2.42
C PHE A 64 26.03 -23.61 2.40
N VAL A 65 24.70 -23.72 2.53
CA VAL A 65 23.98 -25.01 2.44
C VAL A 65 22.86 -24.91 1.40
N THR A 66 21.98 -23.91 1.54
CA THR A 66 20.79 -23.78 0.70
C THR A 66 21.16 -23.47 -0.76
N THR A 67 20.53 -24.20 -1.67
CA THR A 67 20.74 -24.08 -3.12
C THR A 67 19.70 -23.18 -3.78
N THR A 68 20.01 -22.67 -4.98
CA THR A 68 19.05 -21.92 -5.80
C THR A 68 17.83 -22.76 -6.22
N ALA A 69 18.00 -24.08 -6.34
CA ALA A 69 16.89 -24.99 -6.60
C ALA A 69 15.90 -25.04 -5.42
N GLU A 70 16.40 -25.15 -4.19
CA GLU A 70 15.56 -25.09 -2.98
C GLU A 70 14.90 -23.72 -2.81
N LEU A 71 15.60 -22.63 -3.15
CA LEU A 71 14.99 -21.30 -3.18
C LEU A 71 13.81 -21.24 -4.16
N ARG A 72 13.96 -21.83 -5.35
CA ARG A 72 12.89 -21.90 -6.35
C ARG A 72 11.67 -22.68 -5.83
N GLU A 73 11.88 -23.80 -5.14
CA GLU A 73 10.80 -24.57 -4.51
C GLU A 73 10.05 -23.76 -3.44
N GLN A 74 10.74 -22.83 -2.78
CA GLN A 74 10.15 -21.90 -1.82
C GLN A 74 9.50 -20.67 -2.48
N GLY A 75 9.45 -20.61 -3.82
CA GLY A 75 8.92 -19.47 -4.56
C GLY A 75 9.85 -18.26 -4.58
N LEU A 76 11.14 -18.46 -4.33
CA LEU A 76 12.19 -17.43 -4.34
C LEU A 76 13.05 -17.52 -5.60
N ASP A 77 12.40 -17.53 -6.76
CA ASP A 77 13.07 -17.50 -8.06
C ASP A 77 12.83 -16.14 -8.75
N PRO A 78 13.87 -15.32 -9.01
CA PRO A 78 13.69 -14.03 -9.65
C PRO A 78 13.19 -14.08 -11.09
N LEU A 79 13.25 -15.24 -11.75
CA LEU A 79 12.78 -15.40 -13.14
C LEU A 79 11.30 -15.72 -13.24
N VAL A 80 10.68 -16.20 -12.15
CA VAL A 80 9.30 -16.70 -12.13
C VAL A 80 8.46 -15.94 -11.10
N THR A 81 9.05 -15.58 -9.97
CA THR A 81 8.38 -14.85 -8.90
C THR A 81 8.52 -13.34 -9.12
N PRO A 82 7.41 -12.59 -9.20
CA PRO A 82 7.47 -11.15 -9.38
C PRO A 82 8.01 -10.44 -8.14
N ASN A 83 8.55 -9.23 -8.32
CA ASN A 83 9.06 -8.37 -7.25
C ASN A 83 10.29 -8.92 -6.50
N ILE A 84 11.09 -9.76 -7.19
CA ILE A 84 12.44 -10.10 -6.75
C ILE A 84 13.42 -9.40 -7.68
N THR A 85 14.27 -8.56 -7.13
CA THR A 85 15.29 -7.80 -7.86
C THR A 85 16.58 -8.60 -7.92
N ILE A 86 17.16 -8.72 -9.12
CA ILE A 86 18.51 -9.28 -9.30
C ILE A 86 19.52 -8.14 -9.20
N LEU A 87 20.41 -8.23 -8.22
CA LEU A 87 21.53 -7.32 -8.02
C LEU A 87 22.80 -7.89 -8.66
N ASN A 88 23.47 -7.09 -9.47
CA ASN A 88 24.79 -7.46 -10.02
C ASN A 88 25.91 -7.11 -9.03
N TYR A 89 27.14 -7.48 -9.37
CA TYR A 89 28.32 -7.21 -8.55
C TYR A 89 28.48 -5.74 -8.15
N ALA A 90 28.25 -4.79 -9.07
CA ALA A 90 28.39 -3.36 -8.78
C ALA A 90 27.31 -2.86 -7.81
N ASP A 91 26.08 -3.38 -7.92
CA ASP A 91 25.01 -3.07 -6.96
C ASP A 91 25.35 -3.57 -5.55
N ILE A 92 25.88 -4.79 -5.45
CA ILE A 92 26.29 -5.40 -4.18
C ILE A 92 27.41 -4.59 -3.53
N VAL A 93 28.45 -4.26 -4.30
CA VAL A 93 29.58 -3.43 -3.82
C VAL A 93 29.10 -2.09 -3.30
N ARG A 94 28.27 -1.36 -4.06
CA ARG A 94 27.74 -0.05 -3.66
C ARG A 94 26.92 -0.09 -2.37
N ARG A 95 26.25 -1.22 -2.10
CA ARG A 95 25.33 -1.35 -0.97
C ARG A 95 25.98 -1.90 0.29
N LEU A 96 26.89 -2.85 0.15
CA LEU A 96 27.43 -3.61 1.28
C LEU A 96 28.81 -3.16 1.70
N LEU A 97 29.59 -2.52 0.82
CA LEU A 97 30.94 -2.10 1.15
C LEU A 97 30.96 -0.63 1.60
N PRO A 98 31.59 -0.32 2.75
CA PRO A 98 31.79 1.06 3.15
C PRO A 98 32.72 1.77 2.15
N PRO A 99 32.50 3.05 1.87
CA PRO A 99 33.30 3.81 0.91
C PRO A 99 34.76 3.97 1.32
N SER A 100 35.10 3.75 2.61
CA SER A 100 36.43 3.97 3.16
C SER A 100 37.40 2.79 2.99
N GLY A 101 37.00 1.67 2.39
CA GLY A 101 37.92 0.57 2.02
C GLY A 101 38.69 -0.09 3.18
N ASN A 102 38.46 0.32 4.43
CA ASN A 102 39.12 -0.27 5.59
C ASN A 102 38.69 -1.74 5.73
N ASP A 103 39.65 -2.60 6.07
CA ASP A 103 39.51 -4.03 6.40
C ASP A 103 38.64 -4.23 7.67
N PHE A 104 37.39 -3.79 7.64
CA PHE A 104 36.39 -4.30 8.54
C PHE A 104 36.29 -5.80 8.32
N ALA A 105 36.13 -6.56 9.40
CA ALA A 105 35.88 -7.99 9.33
C ALA A 105 34.57 -8.23 8.57
N LEU A 106 34.66 -8.34 7.24
CA LEU A 106 33.53 -8.65 6.38
C LEU A 106 33.04 -10.04 6.73
N ASP A 107 31.72 -10.17 6.80
CA ASP A 107 31.04 -11.45 6.90
C ASP A 107 31.62 -12.44 5.85
N PRO A 108 31.88 -13.70 6.21
CA PRO A 108 32.45 -14.67 5.29
C PRO A 108 31.66 -14.82 3.98
N GLY A 109 30.33 -14.70 4.03
CA GLY A 109 29.45 -14.75 2.86
C GLY A 109 29.62 -13.56 1.92
N ILE A 110 29.74 -12.36 2.49
CA ILE A 110 30.03 -11.14 1.71
C ILE A 110 31.41 -11.27 1.06
N ARG A 111 32.42 -11.73 1.81
CA ARG A 111 33.78 -11.95 1.29
C ARG A 111 33.79 -12.96 0.14
N ALA A 112 33.09 -14.09 0.28
CA ALA A 112 32.97 -15.10 -0.76
C ALA A 112 32.31 -14.52 -2.03
N CYS A 113 31.27 -13.71 -1.88
CA CYS A 113 30.64 -13.01 -2.99
C CYS A 113 31.61 -12.04 -3.69
N MET A 114 32.41 -11.28 -2.93
CA MET A 114 33.39 -10.34 -3.50
C MET A 114 34.50 -11.08 -4.28
N GLN A 115 34.97 -12.20 -3.74
CA GLN A 115 35.96 -13.05 -4.41
C GLN A 115 35.42 -13.68 -5.70
N ALA A 116 34.11 -13.99 -5.74
CA ALA A 116 33.44 -14.58 -6.90
C ALA A 116 33.12 -13.56 -8.02
N GLN A 117 33.22 -12.26 -7.76
CA GLN A 117 33.01 -11.18 -8.74
C GLN A 117 31.67 -11.34 -9.51
N THR A 118 31.72 -11.50 -10.83
CA THR A 118 30.55 -11.62 -11.72
C THR A 118 29.78 -12.93 -11.56
N ALA A 119 30.37 -13.94 -10.90
CA ALA A 119 29.67 -15.17 -10.53
C ALA A 119 28.77 -14.98 -9.29
N CYS A 120 28.92 -13.87 -8.55
CA CYS A 120 28.02 -13.51 -7.48
C CYS A 120 26.80 -12.74 -7.98
N ARG A 121 25.61 -13.12 -7.52
CA ARG A 121 24.35 -12.42 -7.75
C ARG A 121 23.65 -12.17 -6.42
N GLY A 122 23.01 -11.02 -6.28
CA GLY A 122 22.13 -10.73 -5.15
C GLY A 122 20.68 -10.91 -5.56
N PHE A 123 19.86 -11.50 -4.70
CA PHE A 123 18.41 -11.52 -4.82
C PHE A 123 17.84 -10.66 -3.70
N GLU A 124 17.18 -9.56 -4.06
CA GLU A 124 16.47 -8.70 -3.14
C GLU A 124 14.97 -8.94 -3.26
N ILE A 125 14.33 -9.28 -2.15
CA ILE A 125 12.90 -9.50 -2.04
C ILE A 125 12.34 -8.41 -1.14
N GLU A 126 11.46 -7.56 -1.67
CA GLU A 126 10.71 -6.58 -0.89
C GLU A 126 9.21 -6.87 -1.01
N GLN A 127 8.60 -7.27 0.10
CA GLN A 127 7.16 -7.44 0.19
C GLN A 127 6.57 -6.47 1.22
N ARG A 128 5.53 -5.74 0.80
CA ARG A 128 4.75 -4.87 1.66
C ARG A 128 3.27 -5.16 1.54
N HIS A 129 2.58 -5.08 2.67
CA HIS A 129 1.13 -5.11 2.75
C HIS A 129 0.70 -3.90 3.57
N ILE A 130 0.12 -2.91 2.90
CA ILE A 130 -0.32 -1.66 3.50
C ILE A 130 -1.83 -1.48 3.24
N ASP A 131 -2.61 -1.33 4.31
CA ASP A 131 -4.01 -0.96 4.30
C ASP A 131 -4.15 0.49 4.76
N ARG A 132 -4.73 1.34 3.91
CA ARG A 132 -5.00 2.75 4.18
C ARG A 132 -6.50 2.97 4.29
N LYS A 133 -6.94 3.38 5.48
CA LYS A 133 -8.33 3.72 5.78
C LYS A 133 -8.44 5.21 6.05
N ARG A 134 -9.33 5.86 5.31
CA ARG A 134 -9.70 7.25 5.59
C ARG A 134 -10.75 7.28 6.69
N VAL A 135 -10.52 8.09 7.71
CA VAL A 135 -11.40 8.26 8.86
C VAL A 135 -11.80 9.73 8.90
N GLY A 136 -13.09 10.05 8.70
CA GLY A 136 -13.51 11.44 8.58
C GLY A 136 -15.01 11.63 8.34
N ASN A 137 -15.50 12.85 8.59
CA ASN A 137 -16.84 13.28 8.24
C ASN A 137 -16.83 13.77 6.79
N PHE A 138 -17.61 13.12 5.92
CA PHE A 138 -17.74 13.43 4.50
C PHE A 138 -17.88 14.95 4.20
N TRP A 139 -18.57 15.72 5.05
CA TRP A 139 -18.79 17.15 4.84
C TRP A 139 -17.55 18.04 5.08
N LEU A 140 -16.68 17.66 6.02
CA LEU A 140 -15.40 18.35 6.24
C LEU A 140 -14.34 17.92 5.22
N ASP A 141 -14.47 16.69 4.70
CA ASP A 141 -13.65 16.15 3.62
C ASP A 141 -14.04 16.70 2.22
N PHE A 142 -15.33 16.93 1.95
CA PHE A 142 -15.80 17.49 0.66
C PHE A 142 -15.29 18.92 0.42
N LEU A 143 -15.16 19.70 1.49
CA LEU A 143 -14.57 21.04 1.46
C LEU A 143 -13.05 21.01 1.73
N ASP A 144 -12.44 19.82 1.76
CA ASP A 144 -11.02 19.52 1.95
C ASP A 144 -10.35 20.12 3.21
N PHE A 145 -11.11 20.57 4.21
CA PHE A 145 -10.55 21.31 5.34
C PHE A 145 -9.67 20.47 6.26
N ARG A 146 -10.01 19.20 6.43
CA ARG A 146 -9.28 18.27 7.29
C ARG A 146 -9.48 16.84 6.83
N ARG A 147 -8.37 16.14 6.58
CA ARG A 147 -8.32 14.75 6.18
C ARG A 147 -7.51 13.95 7.20
N GLU A 148 -8.04 12.83 7.65
CA GLU A 148 -7.34 11.91 8.55
C GLU A 148 -7.27 10.52 7.93
N THR A 149 -6.07 9.97 7.81
CA THR A 149 -5.80 8.67 7.21
C THR A 149 -5.04 7.80 8.18
N THR A 150 -5.61 6.66 8.52
CA THR A 150 -4.94 5.61 9.29
C THR A 150 -4.33 4.61 8.31
N THR A 151 -3.02 4.42 8.41
CA THR A 151 -2.25 3.45 7.64
C THR A 151 -1.82 2.33 8.57
N THR A 152 -2.17 1.09 8.21
CA THR A 152 -1.77 -0.12 8.92
C THR A 152 -1.07 -1.09 7.98
N GLY A 153 -0.20 -1.96 8.48
CA GLY A 153 0.42 -2.96 7.61
C GLY A 153 1.70 -3.58 8.14
N TRP A 154 2.45 -4.19 7.23
CA TRP A 154 3.79 -4.71 7.49
C TRP A 154 4.65 -4.62 6.23
N ARG A 155 5.96 -4.65 6.43
CA ARG A 155 6.93 -4.76 5.35
C ARG A 155 8.06 -5.70 5.72
N PHE A 156 8.54 -6.44 4.75
CA PHE A 156 9.65 -7.36 4.89
C PHE A 156 10.59 -7.21 3.70
N ASN A 157 11.88 -7.07 4.00
CA ASN A 157 12.95 -6.95 3.04
C ASN A 157 13.95 -8.06 3.31
N MET A 158 14.39 -8.78 2.29
CA MET A 158 15.39 -9.82 2.40
C MET A 158 16.39 -9.70 1.25
N LEU A 159 17.68 -9.85 1.57
CA LEU A 159 18.77 -9.91 0.63
C LEU A 159 19.46 -11.26 0.76
N LEU A 160 19.57 -11.98 -0.34
CA LEU A 160 20.36 -13.20 -0.46
C LEU A 160 21.52 -12.94 -1.42
N LEU A 161 22.72 -13.37 -1.08
CA LEU A 161 23.83 -13.45 -2.05
C LEU A 161 24.02 -14.90 -2.44
N VAL A 162 24.15 -15.13 -3.74
CA VAL A 162 24.30 -16.45 -4.34
C VAL A 162 25.57 -16.49 -5.15
N VAL A 163 26.37 -17.53 -4.94
CA VAL A 163 27.57 -17.84 -5.73
C VAL A 163 27.45 -19.29 -6.16
N ASN A 164 27.60 -19.57 -7.46
CA ASN A 164 27.57 -20.92 -8.03
C ASN A 164 26.40 -21.77 -7.50
N ASP A 165 25.18 -21.23 -7.62
CA ASP A 165 23.93 -21.89 -7.21
C ASP A 165 23.75 -22.18 -5.72
N ARG A 166 24.56 -21.55 -4.86
CA ARG A 166 24.46 -21.67 -3.41
C ARG A 166 24.36 -20.31 -2.73
N VAL A 167 23.46 -20.19 -1.76
CA VAL A 167 23.37 -19.00 -0.93
C VAL A 167 24.63 -18.91 -0.08
N VAL A 168 25.38 -17.81 -0.16
CA VAL A 168 26.57 -17.55 0.65
C VAL A 168 26.32 -16.56 1.78
N TYR A 169 25.32 -15.69 1.62
CA TYR A 169 24.95 -14.69 2.63
C TYR A 169 23.45 -14.45 2.61
N LYS A 170 22.88 -14.15 3.78
CA LYS A 170 21.49 -13.74 3.92
C LYS A 170 21.38 -12.59 4.92
N LEU A 171 20.50 -11.64 4.63
CA LEU A 171 20.16 -10.53 5.49
C LEU A 171 18.65 -10.26 5.37
N TRP A 172 18.03 -9.85 6.46
CA TRP A 172 16.64 -9.40 6.45
C TRP A 172 16.46 -8.11 7.22
N GLY A 173 15.34 -7.44 6.98
CA GLY A 173 14.88 -6.28 7.73
C GLY A 173 13.42 -5.99 7.41
N GLY A 174 12.88 -4.91 7.96
CA GLY A 174 11.50 -4.50 7.72
C GLY A 174 10.82 -3.99 8.97
N GLN A 175 9.49 -3.90 8.90
CA GLN A 175 8.63 -3.46 10.00
C GLN A 175 7.52 -4.50 10.17
N PRO A 176 7.49 -5.25 11.30
CA PRO A 176 6.48 -6.27 11.54
C PRO A 176 5.08 -5.70 11.72
N ASP A 177 4.99 -4.49 12.25
CA ASP A 177 3.77 -3.73 12.45
C ASP A 177 4.00 -2.28 12.04
N ILE A 178 3.16 -1.76 11.16
CA ILE A 178 3.11 -0.39 10.71
C ILE A 178 1.76 0.15 11.19
N SER A 179 1.79 1.23 11.95
CA SER A 179 0.60 1.95 12.41
C SER A 179 0.89 3.44 12.40
N GLU A 180 0.35 4.15 11.43
CA GLU A 180 0.58 5.58 11.22
C GLU A 180 -0.76 6.31 11.10
N VAL A 181 -0.86 7.49 11.70
CA VAL A 181 -2.02 8.37 11.58
C VAL A 181 -1.55 9.68 10.98
N GLU A 182 -2.01 9.97 9.76
CA GLU A 182 -1.71 11.22 9.06
C GLU A 182 -2.92 12.14 9.13
N VAL A 183 -2.73 13.35 9.66
CA VAL A 183 -3.74 14.40 9.71
C VAL A 183 -3.32 15.57 8.83
N THR A 184 -3.94 15.70 7.67
CA THR A 184 -3.77 16.84 6.77
C THR A 184 -4.84 17.89 7.10
N ARG A 185 -4.45 19.17 7.21
CA ARG A 185 -5.38 20.29 7.35
C ARG A 185 -5.15 21.28 6.20
N ASN A 186 -6.17 21.50 5.36
CA ASN A 186 -6.12 22.51 4.29
C ASN A 186 -7.07 23.66 4.64
N PRO A 187 -6.62 24.64 5.44
CA PRO A 187 -7.49 25.69 5.98
C PRO A 187 -8.15 26.56 4.90
N LEU A 188 -7.64 26.58 3.65
CA LEU A 188 -8.21 27.33 2.54
C LEU A 188 -9.07 26.46 1.59
N GLY A 189 -9.28 25.18 1.91
CA GLY A 189 -10.10 24.26 1.12
C GLY A 189 -9.60 24.05 -0.32
N PRO A 190 -10.48 23.76 -1.29
CA PRO A 190 -10.10 23.38 -2.66
C PRO A 190 -9.26 24.43 -3.40
N LEU A 191 -9.34 25.71 -2.99
CA LEU A 191 -8.61 26.82 -3.58
C LEU A 191 -7.10 26.77 -3.32
N GLN A 192 -6.67 26.00 -2.31
CA GLN A 192 -5.26 25.88 -1.91
C GLN A 192 -4.41 25.05 -2.91
N GLY A 193 -5.05 24.24 -3.77
CA GLY A 193 -4.38 23.40 -4.77
C GLY A 193 -4.30 23.99 -6.20
N PHE A 194 -5.03 25.05 -6.51
CA PHE A 194 -5.13 25.60 -7.88
C PHE A 194 -3.84 26.27 -8.39
N GLY A 195 -2.87 26.55 -7.53
CA GLY A 195 -1.60 27.18 -7.92
C GLY A 195 -0.58 26.24 -8.56
N GLN A 196 -0.65 24.93 -8.32
CA GLN A 196 0.37 23.98 -8.82
C GLN A 196 0.02 23.37 -10.19
N SER A 197 -1.25 23.32 -10.57
CA SER A 197 -1.69 22.79 -11.87
C SER A 197 -1.52 23.78 -13.03
N VAL A 198 -1.37 25.07 -12.75
CA VAL A 198 -1.24 26.13 -13.78
C VAL A 198 0.22 26.50 -14.08
N LEU A 199 1.16 26.22 -13.17
CA LEU A 199 2.58 26.57 -13.33
C LEU A 199 3.47 25.40 -13.80
N GLY A 200 2.89 24.26 -14.15
CA GLY A 200 3.60 23.03 -14.57
C GLY A 200 3.60 22.78 -16.08
N ARG A 201 3.76 23.82 -16.90
CA ARG A 201 4.09 23.69 -18.33
C ARG A 201 4.97 24.86 -18.75
N TYR A 202 6.27 24.76 -18.47
CA TYR A 202 7.36 25.25 -19.32
C TYR A 202 8.63 24.48 -18.94
#